data_AF-A0A5B0R4J1-F1
#
_entry.id   AF-A0A5B0R4J1-F1
#
_cell.length_a   1.000
_cell.length_b   1.000
_cell.length_c   1.000
_cell.angle_alpha   90.00
_cell.angle_beta   90.00
_cell.angle_gamma   90.00
#
_symmetry.space_group_name_H-M   'P 1'
#
loop_
_entity.id
_entity.type
_entity.pdbx_description
1 polymer ?
#
loop_
_entity_poly.entity_id
_entity_poly.type
_entity_poly.pdbx_seq_one_letter_code
_entity_poly.pdbx_strand_id
1 'polypeptide(L)'
;MPPGNPPPPDPPIGSLSAHTLTDSIHNQQAASMDVNMESAPDAGPRPAMGTHQPAAPPLMDFPLLSFFRAIRADPTRRSKTGTLNLDATMEALILQLIESEARRSRELQLVAQEIQEVRSRVTTIEAGQLTHKQPMPSKSYASTAARQKTTPQPPTKSEMTTARPGMTIIHTRSGTTPLKEVDAEIVVRKTNEVLEKLNVSVQGEKVMVKAVRFLPSGDVSFYSKNRQHKDWLNKNKHEWSKQIHPDLESTPSTYSILTHGIPQSFKVDSATGKIQIAANNQLMAEKIFRMRWLGGSRDPNDPCQAGTVVIAFTDPNLADSLV
;
A
#
# COMPACT_ATOMS: atom_id res chain seq x y z
N MET A 1 3.01 -59.01 -55.79
CA MET A 1 2.26 -57.74 -55.72
C MET A 1 3.06 -56.75 -54.89
N PRO A 2 3.10 -55.46 -55.27
CA PRO A 2 4.05 -54.48 -54.77
C PRO A 2 3.71 -53.99 -53.34
N PRO A 3 4.69 -53.42 -52.62
CA PRO A 3 4.50 -52.84 -51.29
C PRO A 3 3.64 -51.57 -51.35
N GLY A 4 2.72 -51.43 -50.40
CA GLY A 4 1.86 -50.25 -50.25
C GLY A 4 2.69 -49.00 -49.94
N ASN A 5 2.38 -47.91 -50.64
CA ASN A 5 3.06 -46.62 -50.50
C ASN A 5 2.97 -46.09 -49.05
N PRO A 6 4.05 -45.51 -48.51
CA PRO A 6 3.99 -44.78 -47.25
C PRO A 6 3.16 -43.49 -47.40
N PRO A 7 2.50 -43.02 -46.31
CA PRO A 7 1.78 -41.75 -46.31
C PRO A 7 2.74 -40.57 -46.55
N PRO A 8 2.25 -39.46 -47.14
CA PRO A 8 3.07 -38.31 -47.48
C PRO A 8 3.61 -37.63 -46.21
N PRO A 9 4.82 -37.02 -46.28
CA PRO A 9 5.36 -36.24 -45.17
C PRO A 9 4.51 -34.98 -44.95
N ASP A 10 4.28 -34.66 -43.67
CA ASP A 10 3.60 -33.43 -43.26
C ASP A 10 4.31 -32.19 -43.82
N PRO A 11 3.56 -31.14 -44.21
CA PRO A 11 4.15 -29.91 -44.71
C PRO A 11 5.00 -29.25 -43.61
N PRO A 12 6.10 -28.55 -43.98
CA PRO A 12 6.97 -27.92 -43.01
C PRO A 12 6.17 -26.86 -42.23
N ILE A 13 6.06 -27.06 -40.91
CA ILE A 13 5.55 -26.03 -40.00
C ILE A 13 6.52 -24.85 -40.09
N GLY A 14 6.10 -23.84 -40.84
CA GLY A 14 6.77 -22.57 -40.95
C GLY A 14 6.98 -21.98 -39.56
N SER A 15 8.18 -21.47 -39.35
CA SER A 15 8.54 -20.62 -38.21
C SER A 15 7.54 -19.47 -38.09
N LEU A 16 6.65 -19.55 -37.10
CA LEU A 16 5.92 -18.37 -36.62
C LEU A 16 6.89 -17.59 -35.73
N SER A 17 7.64 -16.70 -36.39
CA SER A 17 8.38 -15.63 -35.74
C SER A 17 7.44 -14.84 -34.83
N ALA A 18 7.81 -14.78 -33.56
CA ALA A 18 7.22 -13.88 -32.59
C ALA A 18 7.60 -12.43 -32.93
N HIS A 19 6.75 -11.74 -33.69
CA HIS A 19 6.72 -10.29 -33.75
C HIS A 19 5.28 -9.77 -33.87
N THR A 20 5.05 -8.67 -33.15
CA THR A 20 3.93 -7.70 -33.22
C THR A 20 2.58 -8.06 -32.61
N LEU A 21 2.40 -7.61 -31.36
CA LEU A 21 1.29 -6.81 -30.82
C LEU A 21 1.87 -6.07 -29.58
N THR A 22 2.82 -5.15 -29.72
CA THR A 22 2.69 -3.68 -29.94
C THR A 22 1.62 -2.97 -29.10
N ASP A 23 2.13 -2.18 -28.15
CA ASP A 23 1.85 -0.75 -27.95
C ASP A 23 0.40 -0.28 -27.80
N SER A 24 -0.02 -0.15 -26.54
CA SER A 24 -0.92 0.91 -26.04
C SER A 24 -0.81 0.84 -24.51
N ILE A 25 -0.18 1.77 -23.79
CA ILE A 25 -0.75 3.04 -23.35
C ILE A 25 0.41 3.90 -22.82
N HIS A 26 0.86 4.83 -23.66
CA HIS A 26 1.45 6.11 -23.26
C HIS A 26 1.27 7.06 -24.44
N ASN A 27 0.30 7.97 -24.34
CA ASN A 27 0.50 9.42 -24.38
C ASN A 27 -0.80 10.18 -24.75
N GLN A 28 -0.88 11.42 -24.27
CA GLN A 28 -1.88 12.49 -24.45
C GLN A 28 -3.07 12.41 -23.49
N GLN A 29 -3.40 13.43 -22.67
CA GLN A 29 -3.20 14.88 -22.83
C GLN A 29 -2.57 15.56 -21.61
N ALA A 30 -1.54 16.35 -21.91
CA ALA A 30 -1.19 17.53 -21.14
C ALA A 30 -2.28 18.59 -21.39
N ALA A 31 -2.96 19.02 -20.33
CA ALA A 31 -3.69 20.27 -20.34
C ALA A 31 -2.77 21.34 -19.73
N SER A 32 -1.99 22.00 -20.59
CA SER A 32 -1.56 23.38 -20.35
C SER A 32 -2.82 24.24 -20.32
N MET A 33 -3.11 24.88 -19.19
CA MET A 33 -3.97 26.05 -19.20
C MET A 33 -3.09 27.26 -19.45
N ASP A 34 -3.10 27.70 -20.71
CA ASP A 34 -2.63 29.01 -21.14
C ASP A 34 -3.36 30.11 -20.37
N VAL A 35 -2.58 31.05 -19.87
CA VAL A 35 -3.03 32.30 -19.27
C VAL A 35 -3.53 33.17 -20.41
N ASN A 36 -4.86 33.22 -20.61
CA ASN A 36 -5.45 34.18 -21.52
C ASN A 36 -5.45 35.57 -20.86
N MET A 37 -4.58 36.44 -21.37
CA MET A 37 -4.48 37.85 -21.03
C MET A 37 -5.42 38.60 -21.98
N GLU A 38 -6.64 38.92 -21.52
CA GLU A 38 -7.58 39.75 -22.28
C GLU A 38 -7.94 41.01 -21.45
N SER A 39 -7.25 42.08 -21.80
CA SER A 39 -7.73 43.46 -22.00
C SER A 39 -8.85 44.00 -21.10
N ALA A 40 -8.48 44.97 -20.26
CA ALA A 40 -9.40 45.93 -19.64
C ALA A 40 -10.15 46.79 -20.69
N PRO A 41 -11.30 47.37 -20.30
CA PRO A 41 -11.38 48.81 -20.37
C PRO A 41 -11.89 49.48 -19.08
N ASP A 42 -11.51 50.74 -19.01
CA ASP A 42 -11.55 51.73 -17.93
C ASP A 42 -12.95 52.31 -17.62
N ALA A 43 -13.02 53.01 -16.48
CA ALA A 43 -13.99 54.03 -16.01
C ALA A 43 -14.90 53.64 -14.81
N GLY A 44 -14.66 54.32 -13.67
CA GLY A 44 -15.24 54.12 -12.31
C GLY A 44 -16.69 54.59 -12.06
N PRO A 45 -17.11 55.05 -10.86
CA PRO A 45 -16.33 55.47 -9.68
C PRO A 45 -16.63 54.73 -8.35
N ARG A 46 -15.68 54.85 -7.40
CA ARG A 46 -15.81 54.46 -5.97
C ARG A 46 -17.01 55.14 -5.28
N PRO A 47 -17.55 54.52 -4.22
CA PRO A 47 -17.44 55.18 -2.92
C PRO A 47 -17.11 54.27 -1.72
N ALA A 48 -16.45 54.92 -0.77
CA ALA A 48 -16.46 54.73 0.68
C ALA A 48 -15.85 53.47 1.31
N MET A 49 -14.76 53.71 2.04
CA MET A 49 -14.24 52.88 3.13
C MET A 49 -15.37 52.44 4.07
N GLY A 50 -15.67 51.15 4.09
CA GLY A 50 -16.38 50.48 5.15
C GLY A 50 -15.42 49.51 5.83
N THR A 51 -15.12 49.77 7.09
CA THR A 51 -14.38 48.88 7.99
C THR A 51 -15.04 47.51 7.95
N HIS A 52 -14.42 46.51 7.29
CA HIS A 52 -14.86 45.13 7.38
C HIS A 52 -14.55 44.62 8.79
N GLN A 53 -15.47 44.90 9.71
CA GLN A 53 -15.61 44.14 10.93
C GLN A 53 -15.90 42.69 10.50
N PRO A 54 -15.09 41.70 10.90
CA PRO A 54 -15.40 40.32 10.60
C PRO A 54 -16.79 40.04 11.16
N ALA A 55 -17.73 39.69 10.27
CA ALA A 55 -19.03 39.22 10.67
C ALA A 55 -18.84 38.12 11.72
N ALA A 56 -19.49 38.27 12.87
CA ALA A 56 -19.51 37.21 13.87
C ALA A 56 -19.89 35.90 13.16
N PRO A 57 -19.16 34.79 13.39
CA PRO A 57 -19.51 33.52 12.77
C PRO A 57 -20.98 33.21 13.10
N PRO A 58 -21.74 32.65 12.13
CA PRO A 58 -23.14 32.31 12.38
C PRO A 58 -23.21 31.45 13.64
N LEU A 59 -24.24 31.74 14.46
CA LEU A 59 -24.54 31.05 15.70
C LEU A 59 -24.38 29.54 15.47
N MET A 60 -23.31 28.96 16.04
CA MET A 60 -23.07 27.52 16.00
C MET A 60 -24.36 26.82 16.46
N ASP A 61 -24.95 26.01 15.60
CA ASP A 61 -26.05 25.13 15.98
C ASP A 61 -25.48 24.08 16.94
N PHE A 62 -25.67 24.30 18.24
CA PHE A 62 -25.38 23.34 19.30
C PHE A 62 -26.53 22.34 19.35
N PRO A 63 -26.38 21.12 18.79
CA PRO A 63 -27.51 20.22 18.56
C PRO A 63 -28.22 19.83 19.85
N LEU A 64 -27.45 19.66 20.94
CA LEU A 64 -27.97 19.43 22.28
C LEU A 64 -28.80 20.61 22.80
N LEU A 65 -28.31 21.85 22.68
CA LEU A 65 -29.03 23.04 23.12
C LEU A 65 -30.29 23.28 22.28
N SER A 66 -30.22 23.06 20.96
CA SER A 66 -31.37 23.14 20.06
C SER A 66 -32.43 22.10 20.42
N PHE A 67 -32.00 20.89 20.76
CA PHE A 67 -32.88 19.82 21.22
C PHE A 67 -33.57 20.16 22.55
N PHE A 68 -32.83 20.68 23.55
CA PHE A 68 -33.42 21.13 24.81
C PHE A 68 -34.42 22.28 24.63
N ARG A 69 -34.14 23.23 23.72
CA ARG A 69 -35.10 24.30 23.39
C ARG A 69 -36.37 23.72 22.77
N ALA A 70 -36.26 22.75 21.87
CA ALA A 70 -37.40 22.10 21.22
C ALA A 70 -38.29 21.36 22.23
N ILE A 71 -37.70 20.56 23.13
CA ILE A 71 -38.46 19.85 24.18
C ILE A 71 -39.14 20.84 25.12
N ARG A 72 -38.44 21.92 25.49
CA ARG A 72 -39.01 22.94 26.36
C ARG A 72 -40.16 23.71 25.70
N ALA A 73 -40.13 23.87 24.38
CA ALA A 73 -41.17 24.57 23.62
C ALA A 73 -42.43 23.72 23.39
N ASP A 74 -42.35 22.39 23.52
CA ASP A 74 -43.49 21.49 23.33
C ASP A 74 -44.43 21.51 24.56
N PRO A 75 -45.67 22.04 24.44
CA PRO A 75 -46.61 22.11 25.56
C PRO A 75 -47.17 20.74 25.95
N THR A 76 -47.14 19.76 25.05
CA THR A 76 -47.68 18.40 25.32
C THR A 76 -46.79 17.59 26.27
N ARG A 77 -45.53 18.02 26.43
CA ARG A 77 -44.51 17.35 27.26
C ARG A 77 -44.38 17.93 28.66
N ARG A 78 -45.12 18.99 28.97
CA ARG A 78 -45.14 19.61 30.29
C ARG A 78 -46.27 19.04 31.14
N SER A 79 -45.92 18.60 32.34
CA SER A 79 -46.92 18.28 33.35
C SER A 79 -47.55 19.56 33.91
N LYS A 80 -48.70 19.43 34.59
CA LYS A 80 -49.37 20.54 35.29
C LYS A 80 -48.50 21.18 36.39
N THR A 81 -47.46 20.49 36.85
CA THR A 81 -46.49 20.94 37.84
C THR A 81 -45.22 21.55 37.22
N GLY A 82 -45.13 21.60 35.89
CA GLY A 82 -43.99 22.21 35.17
C GLY A 82 -42.80 21.27 34.94
N THR A 83 -42.92 19.98 35.27
CA THR A 83 -41.90 18.97 34.96
C THR A 83 -42.00 18.52 33.50
N LEU A 84 -40.84 18.23 32.88
CA LEU A 84 -40.76 17.67 31.53
C LEU A 84 -40.78 16.15 31.62
N ASN A 85 -41.74 15.51 30.94
CA ASN A 85 -41.77 14.06 30.84
C ASN A 85 -40.80 13.62 29.73
N LEU A 86 -39.76 12.88 30.12
CA LEU A 86 -38.81 12.26 29.18
C LEU A 86 -39.17 10.78 29.03
N ASP A 87 -39.32 10.34 27.78
CA ASP A 87 -39.41 8.91 27.47
C ASP A 87 -38.00 8.31 27.33
N ALA A 88 -37.89 6.98 27.43
CA ALA A 88 -36.61 6.29 27.36
C ALA A 88 -35.85 6.54 26.04
N THR A 89 -36.57 6.80 24.95
CA THR A 89 -35.97 7.12 23.64
C THR A 89 -35.32 8.50 23.65
N MET A 90 -35.95 9.47 24.29
CA MET A 90 -35.45 10.83 24.43
C MET A 90 -34.30 10.91 25.41
N GLU A 91 -34.32 10.13 26.50
CA GLU A 91 -33.17 9.99 27.39
C GLU A 91 -31.94 9.43 26.66
N ALA A 92 -32.12 8.38 25.86
CA ALA A 92 -31.05 7.81 25.04
C ALA A 92 -30.51 8.83 24.03
N LEU A 93 -31.38 9.62 23.39
CA LEU A 93 -30.97 10.67 22.46
C LEU A 93 -30.20 11.80 23.15
N ILE A 94 -30.59 12.20 24.37
CA ILE A 94 -29.85 13.20 25.17
C ILE A 94 -28.44 12.68 25.47
N LEU A 95 -28.31 11.44 25.93
CA LEU A 95 -27.00 10.84 26.20
C LEU A 95 -26.13 10.80 24.94
N GLN A 96 -26.69 10.39 23.80
CA GLN A 96 -25.98 10.38 22.52
C GLN A 96 -25.52 11.77 22.10
N LEU A 97 -26.36 12.80 22.30
CA LEU A 97 -26.01 14.18 21.98
C LEU A 97 -24.89 14.70 22.91
N ILE A 98 -24.94 14.42 24.22
CA ILE A 98 -23.89 14.76 25.19
C ILE A 98 -22.55 14.13 24.77
N GLU A 99 -22.55 12.84 24.44
CA GLU A 99 -21.34 12.13 24.01
C GLU A 99 -20.78 12.67 22.70
N SER A 100 -21.64 13.05 21.75
CA SER A 100 -21.22 13.67 20.49
C SER A 100 -20.59 15.05 20.71
N GLU A 101 -21.13 15.83 21.64
CA GLU A 101 -20.62 17.16 21.96
C GLU A 101 -19.31 17.09 22.76
N ALA A 102 -19.19 16.13 23.68
CA ALA A 102 -17.94 15.84 24.38
C ALA A 102 -16.83 15.41 23.42
N ARG A 103 -17.14 14.57 22.41
CA ARG A 103 -16.19 14.21 21.35
C ARG A 103 -15.75 15.42 20.54
N ARG A 104 -16.71 16.21 20.05
CA ARG A 104 -16.44 17.46 19.31
C ARG A 104 -15.56 18.42 20.11
N SER A 105 -15.83 18.57 21.42
CA SER A 105 -15.02 19.42 22.30
C SER A 105 -13.57 18.94 22.41
N ARG A 106 -13.33 17.62 22.48
CA ARG A 106 -11.97 17.05 22.50
C ARG A 106 -11.25 17.28 21.18
N GLU A 107 -11.93 17.08 20.05
CA GLU A 107 -11.37 17.33 18.72
C GLU A 107 -10.96 18.79 18.55
N LEU A 108 -11.83 19.73 18.93
CA LEU A 108 -11.53 21.17 18.90
C LEU A 108 -10.34 21.53 19.80
N GLN A 109 -10.20 20.87 20.95
CA GLN A 109 -9.07 21.08 21.85
C GLN A 109 -7.74 20.60 21.26
N LEU A 110 -7.73 19.48 20.54
CA LEU A 110 -6.57 19.00 19.79
C LEU A 110 -6.18 19.97 18.68
N VAL A 111 -7.15 20.44 17.88
CA VAL A 111 -6.90 21.43 16.82
C VAL A 111 -6.36 22.73 17.41
N ALA A 112 -6.88 23.19 18.54
CA ALA A 112 -6.37 24.39 19.21
C ALA A 112 -4.90 24.23 19.66
N GLN A 113 -4.53 23.04 20.15
CA GLN A 113 -3.14 22.73 20.52
C GLN A 113 -2.21 22.72 19.30
N GLU A 114 -2.62 22.09 18.19
CA GLU A 114 -1.84 22.09 16.94
C GLU A 114 -1.63 23.51 16.41
N ILE A 115 -2.67 24.35 16.42
CA ILE A 115 -2.56 25.76 16.01
C ILE A 115 -1.60 26.52 16.92
N GLN A 116 -1.59 26.25 18.23
CA GLN A 116 -0.67 26.88 19.17
C GLN A 116 0.78 26.44 18.92
N GLU A 117 1.01 25.18 18.56
CA GLU A 117 2.33 24.67 18.17
C GLU A 117 2.81 25.30 16.86
N VAL A 118 1.95 25.40 15.85
CA VAL A 118 2.30 26.07 14.59
C VAL A 118 2.65 27.53 14.84
N ARG A 119 1.87 28.24 15.67
CA ARG A 119 2.18 29.61 16.06
C ARG A 119 3.52 29.72 16.78
N SER A 120 3.85 28.81 17.71
CA SER A 120 5.14 28.85 18.42
C SER A 120 6.33 28.62 17.47
N ARG A 121 6.20 27.72 16.50
CA ARG A 121 7.21 27.48 15.46
C ARG A 121 7.38 28.68 14.53
N VAL A 122 6.28 29.30 14.10
CA VAL A 122 6.32 30.53 13.28
C VAL A 122 6.98 31.67 14.06
N THR A 123 6.63 31.88 15.34
CA THR A 123 7.27 32.91 16.16
C THR A 123 8.76 32.65 16.40
N THR A 124 9.20 31.38 16.45
CA THR A 124 10.62 31.03 16.57
C THR A 124 11.39 31.35 15.28
N ILE A 125 10.74 31.19 14.13
CA ILE A 125 11.32 31.54 12.82
C ILE A 125 11.34 33.07 12.65
N GLU A 126 10.31 33.79 13.08
CA GLU A 126 10.24 35.26 13.02
C GLU A 126 11.16 35.94 14.06
N ALA A 127 11.28 35.38 15.26
CA ALA A 127 12.25 35.82 16.28
C ALA A 127 13.69 35.40 15.96
N GLY A 128 13.87 34.46 15.03
CA GLY A 128 15.12 34.16 14.33
C GLY A 128 15.46 35.24 13.32
N GLN A 129 15.51 36.50 13.75
CA GLN A 129 16.22 37.53 13.01
C GLN A 129 17.63 37.01 12.73
N LEU A 130 17.96 36.99 11.43
CA LEU A 130 19.30 36.96 10.88
C LEU A 130 20.25 37.74 11.79
N THR A 131 20.98 37.05 12.66
CA THR A 131 22.12 37.64 13.35
C THR A 131 23.22 37.77 12.30
N HIS A 132 23.10 38.82 11.51
CA HIS A 132 24.14 39.33 10.65
C HIS A 132 25.32 39.72 11.56
N LYS A 133 26.27 38.79 11.75
CA LYS A 133 27.57 39.12 12.34
C LYS A 133 28.22 40.19 11.46
N GLN A 134 28.41 41.36 12.05
CA GLN A 134 29.13 42.47 11.45
C GLN A 134 30.56 42.01 11.07
N PRO A 135 31.02 42.21 9.82
CA PRO A 135 32.36 41.77 9.41
C PRO A 135 33.42 42.76 9.90
N MET A 136 34.43 42.25 10.61
CA MET A 136 35.69 42.95 10.83
C MET A 136 36.56 42.96 9.55
N PRO A 137 37.51 43.90 9.43
CA PRO A 137 37.97 44.44 8.14
C PRO A 137 38.65 43.45 7.19
N SER A 138 38.23 43.60 5.93
CA SER A 138 38.74 43.11 4.64
C SER A 138 40.01 42.26 4.62
N LYS A 139 39.85 41.00 4.18
CA LYS A 139 40.79 40.39 3.23
C LYS A 139 40.30 40.69 1.82
N SER A 140 41.24 41.12 0.97
CA SER A 140 41.05 41.56 -0.41
C SER A 140 40.16 40.62 -1.24
N TYR A 141 39.24 41.22 -2.01
CA TYR A 141 38.23 40.58 -2.87
C TYR A 141 38.86 39.66 -3.95
N ALA A 142 40.15 39.82 -4.23
CA ALA A 142 40.88 39.01 -5.21
C ALA A 142 41.22 37.58 -4.73
N SER A 143 41.19 37.28 -3.43
CA SER A 143 41.68 36.00 -2.90
C SER A 143 40.60 34.92 -2.71
N THR A 144 39.32 35.24 -2.91
CA THR A 144 38.20 34.29 -2.70
C THR A 144 37.64 33.68 -4.00
N ALA A 145 38.04 34.17 -5.17
CA ALA A 145 37.65 33.58 -6.46
C ALA A 145 38.27 32.18 -6.71
N ALA A 146 39.27 31.76 -5.91
CA ALA A 146 39.96 30.49 -6.08
C ALA A 146 39.41 29.33 -5.24
N ARG A 147 38.43 29.56 -4.36
CA ARG A 147 37.72 28.46 -3.69
C ARG A 147 36.41 28.23 -4.41
N GLN A 148 36.47 27.40 -5.44
CA GLN A 148 35.28 26.76 -6.00
C GLN A 148 34.52 26.11 -4.83
N LYS A 149 33.44 26.75 -4.38
CA LYS A 149 32.37 26.06 -3.68
C LYS A 149 31.82 25.09 -4.71
N THR A 150 32.28 23.85 -4.66
CA THR A 150 31.63 22.76 -5.36
C THR A 150 30.21 22.72 -4.81
N THR A 151 29.25 23.20 -5.61
CA THR A 151 27.84 22.85 -5.44
C THR A 151 27.78 21.34 -5.24
N PRO A 152 27.07 20.83 -4.21
CA PRO A 152 26.97 19.39 -4.01
C PRO A 152 26.49 18.78 -5.32
N GLN A 153 27.29 17.85 -5.84
CA GLN A 153 26.99 17.21 -7.10
C GLN A 153 25.62 16.53 -6.97
N PRO A 154 24.72 16.69 -7.95
CA PRO A 154 23.44 16.00 -7.91
C PRO A 154 23.68 14.49 -7.78
N PRO A 155 22.85 13.78 -6.99
CA PRO A 155 23.04 12.36 -6.75
C PRO A 155 23.07 11.61 -8.08
N THR A 156 23.99 10.65 -8.15
CA THR A 156 24.15 9.83 -9.34
C THR A 156 22.91 8.95 -9.52
N LYS A 157 22.57 8.56 -10.77
CA LYS A 157 21.46 7.61 -11.02
C LYS A 157 21.57 6.34 -10.17
N SER A 158 22.78 5.81 -9.99
CA SER A 158 23.06 4.65 -9.13
C SER A 158 22.67 4.90 -7.66
N GLU A 159 23.01 6.07 -7.13
CA GLU A 159 22.67 6.48 -5.75
C GLU A 159 21.16 6.64 -5.60
N MET A 160 20.49 7.27 -6.56
CA MET A 160 19.04 7.40 -6.58
C MET A 160 18.34 6.03 -6.64
N THR A 161 18.85 5.09 -7.44
CA THR A 161 18.28 3.73 -7.52
C THR A 161 18.51 2.92 -6.26
N THR A 162 19.65 3.10 -5.59
CA THR A 162 19.98 2.41 -4.34
C THR A 162 19.18 2.97 -3.17
N ALA A 163 18.95 4.28 -3.17
CA ALA A 163 18.16 4.98 -2.16
C ALA A 163 16.65 4.80 -2.32
N ARG A 164 16.18 4.29 -3.48
CA ARG A 164 14.75 4.06 -3.71
C ARG A 164 14.23 3.04 -2.70
N PRO A 165 13.27 3.42 -1.84
CA PRO A 165 12.65 2.50 -0.91
C PRO A 165 12.03 1.32 -1.67
N GLY A 166 12.23 0.13 -1.13
CA GLY A 166 11.58 -1.06 -1.65
C GLY A 166 10.16 -1.15 -1.09
N MET A 167 9.21 -1.64 -1.88
CA MET A 167 7.82 -1.84 -1.46
C MET A 167 7.41 -3.29 -1.65
N THR A 168 6.87 -3.90 -0.60
CA THR A 168 6.35 -5.27 -0.59
C THR A 168 4.89 -5.22 -0.17
N ILE A 169 3.98 -5.75 -0.99
CA ILE A 169 2.54 -5.78 -0.67
C ILE A 169 2.17 -7.20 -0.21
N ILE A 170 1.52 -7.27 0.95
CA ILE A 170 0.94 -8.50 1.49
C ILE A 170 -0.57 -8.39 1.36
N HIS A 171 -1.16 -9.39 0.71
CA HIS A 171 -2.60 -9.46 0.57
C HIS A 171 -3.23 -9.90 1.89
N THR A 172 -4.35 -9.29 2.21
CA THR A 172 -5.17 -9.73 3.34
C THR A 172 -6.14 -10.81 2.91
N ARG A 173 -6.59 -11.62 3.86
CA ARG A 173 -7.67 -12.58 3.62
C ARG A 173 -8.92 -11.84 3.14
N SER A 174 -9.53 -12.34 2.06
CA SER A 174 -10.74 -11.75 1.49
C SER A 174 -11.83 -11.57 2.54
N GLY A 175 -12.38 -10.36 2.64
CA GLY A 175 -13.44 -10.03 3.59
C GLY A 175 -12.97 -9.64 4.98
N THR A 176 -11.66 -9.57 5.25
CA THR A 176 -11.12 -9.04 6.51
C THR A 176 -10.34 -7.74 6.30
N THR A 177 -10.36 -6.86 7.30
CA THR A 177 -9.52 -5.64 7.36
C THR A 177 -8.76 -5.60 8.67
N PRO A 178 -7.87 -6.57 8.91
CA PRO A 178 -7.33 -6.91 10.24
C PRO A 178 -6.54 -5.78 10.89
N LEU A 179 -5.96 -4.87 10.10
CA LEU A 179 -5.00 -3.89 10.56
C LEU A 179 -5.43 -2.45 10.29
N LYS A 180 -6.68 -2.22 9.89
CA LYS A 180 -7.17 -0.86 9.56
C LYS A 180 -7.26 0.05 10.80
N GLU A 181 -7.46 -0.53 11.98
CA GLU A 181 -7.57 0.18 13.25
C GLU A 181 -6.24 0.18 14.05
N VAL A 182 -5.24 -0.58 13.59
CA VAL A 182 -3.95 -0.68 14.26
C VAL A 182 -3.02 0.42 13.74
N ASP A 183 -2.37 1.13 14.66
CA ASP A 183 -1.40 2.15 14.29
C ASP A 183 -0.23 1.56 13.48
N ALA A 184 0.18 2.30 12.44
CA ALA A 184 1.22 1.86 11.51
C ALA A 184 2.57 1.65 12.22
N GLU A 185 2.87 2.47 13.24
CA GLU A 185 4.11 2.33 14.03
C GLU A 185 4.15 1.01 14.81
N ILE A 186 3.01 0.57 15.33
CA ILE A 186 2.89 -0.71 16.04
C ILE A 186 3.17 -1.86 15.07
N VAL A 187 2.62 -1.81 13.85
CA VAL A 187 2.84 -2.84 12.83
C VAL A 187 4.31 -2.85 12.39
N VAL A 188 4.93 -1.68 12.21
CA VAL A 188 6.37 -1.58 11.89
C VAL A 188 7.22 -2.22 12.99
N ARG A 189 6.96 -1.89 14.27
CA ARG A 189 7.69 -2.46 15.40
C ARG A 189 7.55 -3.98 15.46
N LYS A 190 6.32 -4.49 15.41
CA LYS A 190 6.04 -5.94 15.40
C LYS A 190 6.71 -6.64 14.23
N THR A 191 6.70 -6.03 13.05
CA THR A 191 7.38 -6.55 11.87
C THR A 191 8.88 -6.66 12.09
N ASN A 192 9.51 -5.61 12.60
CA ASN A 192 10.95 -5.61 12.85
C ASN A 192 11.35 -6.58 13.97
N GLU A 193 10.52 -6.78 15.00
CA GLU A 193 10.72 -7.83 16.01
C GLU A 193 10.71 -9.24 15.39
N VAL A 194 9.80 -9.51 14.45
CA VAL A 194 9.75 -10.79 13.71
C VAL A 194 11.01 -10.95 12.85
N LEU A 195 11.40 -9.91 12.11
CA LEU A 195 12.58 -9.95 11.25
C LEU A 195 13.88 -10.11 12.07
N GLU A 196 13.93 -9.54 13.27
CA GLU A 196 15.05 -9.70 14.17
C GLU A 196 15.15 -11.13 14.73
N LYS A 197 14.03 -11.77 15.09
CA LYS A 197 14.00 -13.17 15.51
C LYS A 197 14.53 -14.13 14.43
N LEU A 198 14.31 -13.79 13.16
CA LEU A 198 14.82 -14.53 12.02
C LEU A 198 16.32 -14.28 11.75
N ASN A 199 16.98 -13.39 12.52
CA ASN A 199 18.40 -13.03 12.39
C ASN A 199 18.82 -12.67 10.96
N VAL A 200 17.96 -11.96 10.24
CA VAL A 200 18.12 -11.76 8.80
C VAL A 200 19.05 -10.59 8.50
N SER A 201 20.07 -10.83 7.69
CA SER A 201 20.91 -9.78 7.12
C SER A 201 21.12 -9.97 5.61
N VAL A 202 21.19 -8.85 4.89
CA VAL A 202 21.52 -8.79 3.46
C VAL A 202 22.69 -7.82 3.32
N GLN A 203 23.81 -8.28 2.75
CA GLN A 203 25.07 -7.51 2.66
C GLN A 203 25.57 -6.99 4.03
N GLY A 204 25.35 -7.75 5.10
CA GLY A 204 25.76 -7.36 6.46
C GLY A 204 24.83 -6.34 7.15
N GLU A 205 23.79 -5.86 6.47
CA GLU A 205 22.77 -4.99 7.08
C GLU A 205 21.52 -5.81 7.45
N LYS A 206 20.96 -5.57 8.65
CA LYS A 206 19.71 -6.21 9.07
C LYS A 206 18.56 -5.76 8.16
N VAL A 207 17.75 -6.72 7.70
CA VAL A 207 16.55 -6.39 6.92
C VAL A 207 15.52 -5.74 7.83
N MET A 208 15.15 -4.50 7.52
CA MET A 208 14.19 -3.71 8.29
C MET A 208 13.11 -3.09 7.40
N VAL A 209 11.92 -2.99 7.98
CA VAL A 209 10.80 -2.19 7.47
C VAL A 209 10.82 -0.83 8.14
N LYS A 210 10.71 0.23 7.34
CA LYS A 210 10.71 1.63 7.79
C LYS A 210 9.32 2.20 7.96
N ALA A 211 8.37 1.77 7.11
CA ALA A 211 7.01 2.29 7.14
C ALA A 211 6.04 1.22 6.63
N VAL A 212 4.79 1.36 7.04
CA VAL A 212 3.67 0.54 6.60
C VAL A 212 2.55 1.45 6.12
N ARG A 213 1.85 1.05 5.06
CA ARG A 213 0.64 1.71 4.57
C ARG A 213 -0.46 0.69 4.37
N PHE A 214 -1.63 0.97 4.95
CA PHE A 214 -2.85 0.21 4.70
C PHE A 214 -3.53 0.72 3.43
N LEU A 215 -3.84 -0.19 2.52
CA LEU A 215 -4.52 0.12 1.27
C LEU A 215 -6.04 0.06 1.46
N PRO A 216 -6.83 0.80 0.66
CA PRO A 216 -8.29 0.73 0.71
C PRO A 216 -8.85 -0.68 0.48
N SER A 217 -8.10 -1.55 -0.22
CA SER A 217 -8.45 -2.96 -0.43
C SER A 217 -8.37 -3.83 0.83
N GLY A 218 -7.74 -3.34 1.90
CA GLY A 218 -7.38 -4.13 3.09
C GLY A 218 -5.93 -4.59 3.09
N ASP A 219 -5.28 -4.63 1.93
CA ASP A 219 -3.89 -5.06 1.79
C ASP A 219 -2.90 -4.11 2.47
N VAL A 220 -1.72 -4.63 2.75
CA VAL A 220 -0.71 -3.90 3.53
C VAL A 220 0.59 -3.78 2.73
N SER A 221 1.02 -2.53 2.53
CA SER A 221 2.29 -2.19 1.88
C SER A 221 3.37 -1.97 2.94
N PHE A 222 4.47 -2.71 2.85
CA PHE A 222 5.65 -2.59 3.70
C PHE A 222 6.78 -1.91 2.92
N TYR A 223 7.33 -0.84 3.47
CA TYR A 223 8.43 -0.09 2.86
C TYR A 223 9.77 -0.43 3.52
N SER A 224 10.71 -0.95 2.73
CA SER A 224 12.07 -1.27 3.16
C SER A 224 13.07 -0.21 2.71
N LYS A 225 14.26 -0.21 3.33
CA LYS A 225 15.34 0.74 3.03
C LYS A 225 15.74 0.77 1.55
N ASN A 226 15.91 -0.40 0.93
CA ASN A 226 16.42 -0.53 -0.43
C ASN A 226 15.74 -1.71 -1.17
N ARG A 227 16.10 -1.89 -2.44
CA ARG A 227 15.59 -2.98 -3.30
C ARG A 227 15.97 -4.37 -2.80
N GLN A 228 17.16 -4.55 -2.24
CA GLN A 228 17.63 -5.86 -1.80
C GLN A 228 16.83 -6.39 -0.61
N HIS A 229 16.52 -5.51 0.36
CA HIS A 229 15.64 -5.83 1.49
C HIS A 229 14.25 -6.21 0.99
N LYS A 230 13.72 -5.49 -0.01
CA LYS A 230 12.44 -5.82 -0.65
C LYS A 230 12.47 -7.18 -1.32
N ASP A 231 13.53 -7.48 -2.07
CA ASP A 231 13.65 -8.77 -2.77
C ASP A 231 13.71 -9.92 -1.75
N TRP A 232 14.39 -9.75 -0.62
CA TRP A 232 14.35 -10.70 0.49
C TRP A 232 12.96 -10.81 1.11
N LEU A 233 12.31 -9.69 1.44
CA LEU A 233 10.97 -9.66 2.03
C LEU A 233 9.94 -10.36 1.13
N ASN A 234 10.02 -10.17 -0.19
CA ASN A 234 9.13 -10.82 -1.15
C ASN A 234 9.37 -12.33 -1.26
N LYS A 235 10.63 -12.78 -1.22
CA LYS A 235 10.95 -14.22 -1.26
C LYS A 235 10.41 -14.93 -0.02
N ASN A 236 10.55 -14.31 1.14
CA ASN A 236 10.23 -14.93 2.43
C ASN A 236 8.90 -14.45 3.03
N LYS A 237 8.05 -13.79 2.23
CA LYS A 237 6.76 -13.25 2.69
C LYS A 237 5.89 -14.27 3.43
N HIS A 238 5.96 -15.53 3.03
CA HIS A 238 5.22 -16.63 3.64
C HIS A 238 5.70 -17.01 5.05
N GLU A 239 6.96 -16.70 5.40
CA GLU A 239 7.56 -17.00 6.70
C GLU A 239 7.26 -15.92 7.74
N TRP A 240 7.34 -14.64 7.34
CA TRP A 240 7.24 -13.51 8.27
C TRP A 240 5.83 -12.90 8.37
N SER A 241 5.04 -12.88 7.29
CA SER A 241 3.75 -12.16 7.28
C SER A 241 2.73 -12.69 8.29
N LYS A 242 2.60 -14.03 8.38
CA LYS A 242 1.68 -14.70 9.32
C LYS A 242 2.03 -14.45 10.80
N GLN A 243 3.31 -14.19 11.09
CA GLN A 243 3.75 -13.89 12.46
C GLN A 243 3.34 -12.48 12.91
N ILE A 244 3.11 -11.57 11.97
CA ILE A 244 2.59 -10.23 12.26
C ILE A 244 1.09 -10.29 12.50
N HIS A 245 0.34 -10.96 11.62
CA HIS A 245 -1.10 -11.14 11.78
C HIS A 245 -1.59 -12.38 11.04
N PRO A 246 -2.49 -13.20 11.61
CA PRO A 246 -3.01 -14.42 10.96
C PRO A 246 -3.63 -14.17 9.58
N ASP A 247 -4.32 -13.05 9.41
CA ASP A 247 -4.98 -12.67 8.15
C ASP A 247 -4.02 -12.12 7.07
N LEU A 248 -2.76 -11.84 7.42
CA LEU A 248 -1.71 -11.52 6.46
C LEU A 248 -1.15 -12.83 5.92
N GLU A 249 -1.87 -13.42 4.97
CA GLU A 249 -1.49 -14.69 4.37
C GLU A 249 -0.78 -14.44 3.04
N SER A 250 0.46 -14.92 2.95
CA SER A 250 1.16 -15.01 1.68
C SER A 250 1.60 -16.44 1.43
N THR A 251 1.32 -16.93 0.22
CA THR A 251 1.93 -18.16 -0.28
C THR A 251 3.37 -17.87 -0.73
N PRO A 252 4.28 -18.84 -0.59
CA PRO A 252 5.61 -18.72 -1.19
C PRO A 252 5.50 -18.52 -2.70
N SER A 253 6.49 -17.88 -3.29
CA SER A 253 6.63 -17.87 -4.75
C SER A 253 6.89 -19.31 -5.21
N THR A 254 6.23 -19.71 -6.31
CA THR A 254 6.34 -21.07 -6.84
C THR A 254 6.78 -21.06 -8.29
N TYR A 255 7.67 -21.98 -8.65
CA TYR A 255 8.17 -22.23 -9.99
C TYR A 255 7.55 -23.53 -10.49
N SER A 256 6.83 -23.49 -11.59
CA SER A 256 6.05 -24.63 -12.06
C SER A 256 6.68 -25.25 -13.30
N ILE A 257 6.80 -26.57 -13.30
CA ILE A 257 7.15 -27.36 -14.49
C ILE A 257 5.93 -28.15 -14.95
N LEU A 258 5.91 -28.51 -16.22
CA LEU A 258 4.90 -29.40 -16.80
C LEU A 258 5.50 -30.79 -16.95
N THR A 259 4.85 -31.78 -16.36
CA THR A 259 5.22 -33.19 -16.51
C THR A 259 4.13 -33.90 -17.30
N HIS A 260 4.49 -34.41 -18.47
CA HIS A 260 3.59 -35.15 -19.35
C HIS A 260 3.64 -36.65 -19.05
N GLY A 261 2.66 -37.40 -19.56
CA GLY A 261 2.67 -38.87 -19.48
C GLY A 261 2.30 -39.44 -18.12
N ILE A 262 1.72 -38.65 -17.21
CA ILE A 262 1.30 -39.14 -15.89
C ILE A 262 0.02 -39.96 -16.03
N PRO A 263 -0.03 -41.23 -15.59
CA PRO A 263 -1.23 -42.06 -15.68
C PRO A 263 -2.41 -41.44 -14.94
N GLN A 264 -3.62 -41.53 -15.48
CA GLN A 264 -4.82 -40.98 -14.83
C GLN A 264 -5.10 -41.63 -13.45
N SER A 265 -4.67 -42.88 -13.25
CA SER A 265 -4.77 -43.58 -11.96
C SER A 265 -3.86 -43.01 -10.87
N PHE A 266 -2.90 -42.14 -11.24
CA PHE A 266 -1.99 -41.52 -10.30
C PHE A 266 -2.69 -40.46 -9.44
N LYS A 267 -2.50 -40.57 -8.12
CA LYS A 267 -3.16 -39.69 -7.14
C LYS A 267 -2.38 -38.39 -6.93
N VAL A 268 -2.53 -37.45 -7.87
CA VAL A 268 -1.82 -36.14 -7.89
C VAL A 268 -2.02 -35.34 -6.60
N ASP A 269 -3.26 -35.25 -6.11
CA ASP A 269 -3.59 -34.41 -4.94
C ASP A 269 -3.29 -35.09 -3.59
N SER A 270 -2.77 -36.32 -3.61
CA SER A 270 -2.47 -37.08 -2.39
C SER A 270 -1.02 -36.90 -1.94
N ALA A 271 -0.79 -36.93 -0.63
CA ALA A 271 0.55 -36.95 -0.05
C ALA A 271 1.38 -38.14 -0.58
N THR A 272 0.74 -39.30 -0.76
CA THR A 272 1.37 -40.51 -1.31
C THR A 272 1.88 -40.28 -2.74
N GLY A 273 1.08 -39.66 -3.61
CA GLY A 273 1.51 -39.34 -4.97
C GLY A 273 2.70 -38.40 -4.97
N LYS A 274 2.66 -37.36 -4.13
CA LYS A 274 3.77 -36.42 -3.97
C LYS A 274 5.07 -37.11 -3.54
N ILE A 275 5.00 -38.01 -2.56
CA ILE A 275 6.15 -38.80 -2.11
C ILE A 275 6.65 -39.72 -3.23
N GLN A 276 5.76 -40.35 -3.98
CA GLN A 276 6.13 -41.27 -5.06
C GLN A 276 6.85 -40.55 -6.21
N ILE A 277 6.32 -39.42 -6.70
CA ILE A 277 6.99 -38.62 -7.73
C ILE A 277 8.33 -38.10 -7.23
N ALA A 278 8.40 -37.62 -5.98
CA ALA A 278 9.65 -37.15 -5.41
C ALA A 278 10.70 -38.26 -5.37
N ALA A 279 10.35 -39.44 -4.83
CA ALA A 279 11.25 -40.59 -4.73
C ALA A 279 11.73 -41.06 -6.11
N ASN A 280 10.83 -41.15 -7.11
CA ASN A 280 11.19 -41.57 -8.46
C ASN A 280 12.18 -40.62 -9.16
N ASN A 281 12.23 -39.36 -8.75
CA ASN A 281 13.12 -38.35 -9.31
C ASN A 281 14.26 -37.97 -8.34
N GLN A 282 14.48 -38.74 -7.27
CA GLN A 282 15.53 -38.49 -6.27
C GLN A 282 15.40 -37.12 -5.59
N LEU A 283 14.16 -36.64 -5.44
CA LEU A 283 13.81 -35.40 -4.78
C LEU A 283 13.23 -35.66 -3.39
N MET A 284 13.35 -34.67 -2.52
CA MET A 284 12.63 -34.65 -1.24
C MET A 284 11.20 -34.15 -1.49
N ALA A 285 10.20 -34.82 -0.93
CA ALA A 285 8.79 -34.47 -1.14
C ALA A 285 8.50 -33.03 -0.69
N GLU A 286 9.18 -32.55 0.34
CA GLU A 286 9.07 -31.19 0.87
C GLU A 286 9.43 -30.10 -0.14
N LYS A 287 10.26 -30.43 -1.15
CA LYS A 287 10.66 -29.50 -2.22
C LYS A 287 9.54 -29.26 -3.23
N ILE A 288 8.61 -30.20 -3.35
CA ILE A 288 7.39 -30.02 -4.14
C ILE A 288 6.43 -29.20 -3.27
N PHE A 289 5.98 -28.04 -3.75
CA PHE A 289 4.97 -27.23 -3.05
C PHE A 289 3.57 -27.82 -3.25
N ARG A 290 3.19 -28.03 -4.51
CA ARG A 290 1.89 -28.60 -4.89
C ARG A 290 2.00 -29.31 -6.24
N MET A 291 1.09 -30.24 -6.48
CA MET A 291 0.87 -30.84 -7.79
C MET A 291 -0.61 -30.69 -8.13
N ARG A 292 -0.93 -30.51 -9.41
CA ARG A 292 -2.32 -30.52 -9.91
C ARG A 292 -2.35 -30.91 -11.37
N TRP A 293 -3.44 -31.53 -11.80
CA TRP A 293 -3.69 -31.75 -13.23
C TRP A 293 -3.78 -30.42 -13.98
N LEU A 294 -3.14 -30.35 -15.15
CA LEU A 294 -3.32 -29.24 -16.07
C LEU A 294 -4.73 -29.36 -16.68
N GLY A 295 -5.57 -28.34 -16.49
CA GLY A 295 -6.98 -28.37 -16.90
C GLY A 295 -7.98 -28.73 -15.79
N GLY A 296 -7.51 -29.05 -14.57
CA GLY A 296 -8.39 -29.39 -13.43
C GLY A 296 -8.62 -30.90 -13.26
N SER A 297 -9.59 -31.27 -12.42
CA SER A 297 -9.93 -32.69 -12.19
C SER A 297 -10.30 -33.37 -13.50
N ARG A 298 -9.70 -34.52 -13.76
CA ARG A 298 -9.87 -35.23 -15.04
C ARG A 298 -11.14 -36.08 -15.02
N ASP A 299 -11.91 -36.04 -16.11
CA ASP A 299 -13.10 -36.89 -16.28
C ASP A 299 -12.67 -38.38 -16.27
N PRO A 300 -13.25 -39.23 -15.41
CA PRO A 300 -13.00 -40.67 -15.42
C PRO A 300 -13.24 -41.36 -16.79
N ASN A 301 -14.03 -40.73 -17.66
CA ASN A 301 -14.36 -41.24 -19.00
C ASN A 301 -13.44 -40.67 -20.10
N ASP A 302 -12.41 -39.90 -19.76
CA ASP A 302 -11.43 -39.40 -20.73
C ASP A 302 -10.72 -40.59 -21.41
N PRO A 303 -10.78 -40.73 -22.75
CA PRO A 303 -10.10 -41.82 -23.46
C PRO A 303 -8.57 -41.74 -23.32
N CYS A 304 -8.03 -40.60 -22.91
CA CYS A 304 -6.60 -40.37 -22.78
C CYS A 304 -6.08 -40.88 -21.42
N GLN A 305 -5.44 -42.06 -21.45
CA GLN A 305 -4.97 -42.77 -20.24
C GLN A 305 -3.84 -42.06 -19.47
N ALA A 306 -3.19 -41.07 -20.07
CA ALA A 306 -2.10 -40.30 -19.48
C ALA A 306 -2.31 -38.80 -19.70
N GLY A 307 -1.82 -37.97 -18.79
CA GLY A 307 -2.12 -36.54 -18.77
C GLY A 307 -0.92 -35.70 -18.36
N THR A 308 -1.15 -34.40 -18.28
CA THR A 308 -0.11 -33.42 -17.88
C THR A 308 -0.39 -32.92 -16.48
N VAL A 309 0.63 -32.96 -15.62
CA VAL A 309 0.60 -32.44 -14.26
C VAL A 309 1.46 -31.19 -14.17
N VAL A 310 0.93 -30.16 -13.52
CA VAL A 310 1.69 -28.98 -13.10
C VAL A 310 2.30 -29.29 -11.73
N ILE A 311 3.62 -29.38 -11.66
CA ILE A 311 4.36 -29.55 -10.40
C ILE A 311 4.98 -28.21 -10.05
N ALA A 312 4.62 -27.65 -8.90
CA ALA A 312 5.16 -26.39 -8.44
C ALA A 312 6.19 -26.61 -7.33
N PHE A 313 7.35 -25.99 -7.45
CA PHE A 313 8.45 -26.00 -6.49
C PHE A 313 8.61 -24.62 -5.85
N THR A 314 9.17 -24.56 -4.64
CA THR A 314 9.56 -23.29 -4.02
C THR A 314 10.97 -22.83 -4.42
N ASP A 315 11.81 -23.76 -4.88
CA ASP A 315 13.20 -23.50 -5.29
C ASP A 315 13.30 -23.35 -6.82
N PRO A 316 13.68 -22.16 -7.33
CA PRO A 316 13.82 -21.94 -8.76
C PRO A 316 14.92 -22.78 -9.40
N ASN A 317 16.07 -22.93 -8.72
CA ASN A 317 17.21 -23.63 -9.30
C ASN A 317 16.89 -25.12 -9.48
N LEU A 318 16.11 -25.67 -8.53
CA LEU A 318 15.61 -27.03 -8.65
C LEU A 318 14.67 -27.17 -9.85
N ALA A 319 13.69 -26.26 -9.99
CA ALA A 319 12.76 -26.30 -11.12
C ALA A 319 13.49 -26.18 -12.46
N ASP A 320 14.46 -25.27 -12.57
CA ASP A 320 15.27 -25.07 -13.77
C ASP A 320 16.15 -26.28 -14.08
N SER A 321 16.63 -27.02 -13.08
CA SER A 321 17.43 -28.24 -13.30
C SER A 321 16.63 -29.44 -13.81
N LEU A 322 15.29 -29.37 -13.76
CA LEU A 322 14.38 -30.44 -14.15
C LEU A 322 13.79 -30.26 -15.56
N VAL A 323 14.16 -29.19 -16.27
CA VAL A 323 13.71 -28.84 -17.63
C VAL A 323 14.91 -28.83 -18.56
#